data_AF-A0A958NTN6-F1
#
_entry.id   AF-A0A958NTN6-F1
#
_cell.length_a   1.000
_cell.length_b   1.000
_cell.length_c   1.000
_cell.angle_alpha   90.00
_cell.angle_beta   90.00
_cell.angle_gamma   90.00
#
_symmetry.space_group_name_H-M   'P 1'
#
loop_
_entity.id
_entity.type
_entity.pdbx_description
1 polymer ?
#
loop_
_entity_poly.entity_id
_entity_poly.type
_entity_poly.pdbx_seq_one_letter_code
_entity_poly.pdbx_strand_id
1 'polypeptide(L)'
;MMKWGLIVAALLLVTALRAGETDIPADLEAFIETRDPGDVSKEAIGKSSSPTGALTEEQINEQLKKELSASIVEAEAPKKIEITSLFSPEENPGSGTLIFTQGERGEEIKLGLESGHYAYGIVFRSDLLPQPHRHNFGNKLIIQVSFGTIRSKLVGRVPQFGALTLFSHGIPEVPRTFALRTQPKSRSTAKTGAVMLLSSPSSLQEQSDEDKLRSSYFAKSGKLIVSPMGPLKVLSTGSGKEKLKFNAQPFEFHFEASMMTPFNNQVKGGLDGKINIPLYWPANTAARELLTDLAIQSLDDTGAPPQRPPASTPRRR
;
A
#
# COMPACT_ATOMS: atom_id res chain seq x y z
N MET A 1 13.73 1.38 -11.78
CA MET A 1 13.61 2.74 -11.20
C MET A 1 12.49 2.84 -10.14
N MET A 2 12.43 1.89 -9.18
CA MET A 2 11.48 1.90 -8.04
C MET A 2 12.00 2.66 -6.81
N LYS A 3 13.21 3.23 -6.86
CA LYS A 3 13.92 3.74 -5.67
C LYS A 3 13.23 4.92 -4.99
N TRP A 4 12.66 5.87 -5.73
CA TRP A 4 12.16 7.12 -5.14
C TRP A 4 10.91 6.97 -4.27
N GLY A 5 9.96 6.12 -4.65
CA GLY A 5 8.74 5.93 -3.84
C GLY A 5 8.95 5.11 -2.58
N LEU A 6 9.88 4.17 -2.65
CA LEU A 6 10.40 3.46 -1.50
C LEU A 6 11.18 4.41 -0.58
N ILE A 7 12.04 5.30 -1.11
CA ILE A 7 12.76 6.32 -0.32
C ILE A 7 11.82 7.28 0.40
N VAL A 8 10.76 7.79 -0.24
CA VAL A 8 9.78 8.68 0.43
C VAL A 8 8.98 7.93 1.49
N ALA A 9 8.60 6.68 1.21
CA ALA A 9 7.95 5.81 2.19
C ALA A 9 8.89 5.48 3.37
N ALA A 10 10.18 5.28 3.12
CA ALA A 10 11.23 5.12 4.13
C ALA A 10 11.45 6.42 4.90
N LEU A 11 11.40 7.59 4.26
CA LEU A 11 11.51 8.88 4.93
C LEU A 11 10.31 9.12 5.85
N LEU A 12 9.09 8.78 5.40
CA LEU A 12 7.88 8.83 6.23
C LEU A 12 7.91 7.82 7.37
N LEU A 13 8.44 6.62 7.12
CA LEU A 13 8.68 5.61 8.15
C LEU A 13 9.68 6.15 9.18
N VAL A 14 10.82 6.69 8.75
CA VAL A 14 11.86 7.28 9.61
C VAL A 14 11.32 8.50 10.38
N THR A 15 10.47 9.32 9.76
CA THR A 15 9.85 10.47 10.43
C THR A 15 8.84 10.03 11.48
N ALA A 16 8.02 9.02 11.17
CA ALA A 16 7.12 8.39 12.14
C ALA A 16 7.88 7.72 13.29
N LEU A 17 9.08 7.18 13.01
CA LEU A 17 9.97 6.56 13.99
C LEU A 17 10.70 7.59 14.88
N ARG A 18 11.13 8.74 14.33
CA ARG A 18 11.83 9.81 15.08
C ARG A 18 10.89 10.64 15.97
N ALA A 19 9.63 10.77 15.58
CA ALA A 19 8.62 11.48 16.37
C ALA A 19 8.25 10.78 17.70
N GLY A 20 8.74 9.56 17.94
CA GLY A 20 8.54 8.83 19.20
C GLY A 20 9.40 9.31 20.38
N GLU A 21 10.33 10.25 20.17
CA GLU A 21 11.32 10.70 21.17
C GLU A 21 11.08 12.11 21.74
N THR A 22 10.02 12.83 21.38
CA THR A 22 9.76 14.18 21.90
C THR A 22 8.49 14.27 22.74
N ASP A 23 8.65 14.66 24.01
CA ASP A 23 7.56 14.93 24.95
C ASP A 23 6.73 16.16 24.50
N ILE A 24 5.41 16.01 24.42
CA ILE A 24 4.43 17.08 24.14
C ILE A 24 3.28 16.98 25.17
N PRO A 25 2.71 18.12 25.64
CA PRO A 25 2.00 18.23 26.92
C PRO A 25 0.72 17.40 27.04
N ALA A 26 0.46 16.98 28.27
CA ALA A 26 -0.66 16.15 28.69
C ALA A 26 -1.95 16.97 28.81
N ASP A 27 -2.72 17.11 27.72
CA ASP A 27 -4.11 17.56 27.77
C ASP A 27 -4.85 17.05 26.53
N LEU A 28 -5.32 15.80 26.51
CA LEU A 28 -6.38 15.28 25.61
C LEU A 28 -6.59 13.77 25.83
N GLU A 29 -7.30 13.42 26.90
CA GLU A 29 -7.86 12.09 27.13
C GLU A 29 -9.35 12.19 27.44
N ALA A 30 -10.20 11.65 26.56
CA ALA A 30 -11.46 11.01 26.96
C ALA A 30 -12.05 10.19 25.79
N PHE A 31 -12.62 9.04 26.18
CA PHE A 31 -13.59 8.19 25.49
C PHE A 31 -13.11 7.06 24.55
N ILE A 32 -13.06 5.86 25.13
CA ILE A 32 -13.28 4.54 24.49
C ILE A 32 -14.54 3.95 25.14
N GLU A 33 -15.29 3.15 24.37
CA GLU A 33 -16.11 1.96 24.72
C GLU A 33 -17.50 2.01 24.06
N THR A 34 -18.13 0.96 23.53
CA THR A 34 -17.91 -0.51 23.54
C THR A 34 -18.80 -1.14 22.44
N ARG A 35 -18.47 -2.38 22.04
CA ARG A 35 -19.35 -3.56 21.84
C ARG A 35 -19.12 -4.34 20.53
N ASP A 36 -18.89 -5.63 20.75
CA ASP A 36 -19.12 -6.84 19.93
C ASP A 36 -19.75 -7.85 20.94
N PRO A 37 -20.29 -9.05 20.61
CA PRO A 37 -20.38 -9.73 19.32
C PRO A 37 -21.74 -10.42 19.03
N GLY A 38 -21.87 -11.04 17.84
CA GLY A 38 -23.01 -11.89 17.49
C GLY A 38 -22.65 -12.97 16.47
N ASP A 39 -22.49 -14.19 16.99
CA ASP A 39 -22.21 -15.49 16.35
C ASP A 39 -23.51 -16.10 15.77
N VAL A 40 -23.53 -16.66 14.54
CA VAL A 40 -24.50 -17.72 14.14
C VAL A 40 -23.97 -18.64 13.00
N SER A 41 -24.09 -19.93 13.30
CA SER A 41 -23.97 -21.23 12.60
C SER A 41 -24.04 -21.46 11.06
N LYS A 42 -23.15 -22.37 10.62
CA LYS A 42 -23.26 -23.67 9.88
C LYS A 42 -24.48 -24.09 9.02
N GLU A 43 -24.14 -24.99 8.06
CA GLU A 43 -24.91 -25.94 7.22
C GLU A 43 -25.31 -25.43 5.81
N ALA A 44 -25.28 -26.17 4.71
CA ALA A 44 -25.41 -27.61 4.49
C ALA A 44 -24.68 -28.12 3.22
N ILE A 45 -24.43 -29.44 3.20
CA ILE A 45 -23.86 -30.23 2.10
C ILE A 45 -25.01 -30.70 1.17
N GLY A 46 -24.89 -30.42 -0.13
CA GLY A 46 -25.78 -30.95 -1.17
C GLY A 46 -25.03 -31.87 -2.13
N LYS A 47 -25.28 -33.17 -2.03
CA LYS A 47 -24.88 -34.19 -3.02
C LYS A 47 -25.81 -34.11 -4.24
N SER A 48 -25.26 -34.17 -5.45
CA SER A 48 -26.00 -34.66 -6.61
C SER A 48 -25.19 -35.73 -7.33
N SER A 49 -25.87 -36.85 -7.58
CA SER A 49 -25.43 -38.00 -8.34
C SER A 49 -26.10 -38.00 -9.70
N SER A 50 -25.55 -38.82 -10.61
CA SER A 50 -26.14 -39.46 -11.82
C SER A 50 -25.40 -39.08 -13.12
N PRO A 51 -25.55 -39.85 -14.23
CA PRO A 51 -24.67 -40.99 -14.51
C PRO A 51 -24.02 -40.98 -15.91
N THR A 52 -22.91 -41.72 -15.99
CA THR A 52 -22.40 -42.58 -17.07
C THR A 52 -22.62 -42.23 -18.55
N GLY A 53 -21.49 -42.03 -19.24
CA GLY A 53 -21.26 -42.46 -20.63
C GLY A 53 -19.79 -42.88 -20.75
N ALA A 54 -19.49 -44.17 -20.55
CA ALA A 54 -18.12 -44.67 -20.57
C ALA A 54 -17.61 -44.79 -22.02
N LEU A 55 -16.63 -43.98 -22.38
CA LEU A 55 -15.80 -44.16 -23.57
C LEU A 55 -14.89 -45.36 -23.36
N THR A 56 -14.60 -46.11 -24.43
CA THR A 56 -13.65 -47.23 -24.36
C THR A 56 -12.22 -46.70 -24.21
N GLU A 57 -11.31 -47.48 -23.58
CA GLU A 57 -9.90 -47.08 -23.38
C GLU A 57 -9.18 -46.70 -24.68
N GLU A 58 -9.58 -47.29 -25.81
CA GLU A 58 -9.07 -46.94 -27.15
C GLU A 58 -9.50 -45.54 -27.61
N GLN A 59 -10.76 -45.16 -27.38
CA GLN A 59 -11.28 -43.84 -27.72
C GLN A 59 -10.63 -42.75 -26.85
N ILE A 60 -10.36 -43.07 -25.58
CA ILE A 60 -9.65 -42.18 -24.66
C ILE A 60 -8.21 -41.95 -25.15
N ASN A 61 -7.51 -43.00 -25.57
CA ASN A 61 -6.12 -42.92 -26.02
C ASN A 61 -5.96 -42.22 -27.37
N GLU A 62 -6.88 -42.42 -28.33
CA GLU A 62 -6.85 -41.67 -29.59
C GLU A 62 -7.19 -40.19 -29.40
N GLN A 63 -8.17 -39.88 -28.56
CA GLN A 63 -8.54 -38.49 -28.28
C GLN A 63 -7.41 -37.75 -27.55
N LEU A 64 -6.73 -38.41 -26.59
CA LEU A 64 -5.53 -37.87 -25.93
C LEU A 64 -4.37 -37.62 -26.89
N LYS A 65 -4.09 -38.53 -27.84
CA LYS A 65 -3.04 -38.32 -28.85
C LYS A 65 -3.36 -37.17 -29.80
N LYS A 66 -4.64 -37.02 -30.19
CA LYS A 66 -5.09 -35.96 -31.09
C LYS A 66 -5.07 -34.59 -30.40
N GLU A 67 -5.43 -34.54 -29.11
CA GLU A 67 -5.32 -33.31 -28.30
C GLU A 67 -3.85 -32.97 -27.98
N LEU A 68 -2.98 -33.94 -27.70
CA LEU A 68 -1.55 -33.69 -27.45
C LEU A 68 -0.83 -33.15 -28.69
N SER A 69 -1.15 -33.68 -29.87
CA SER A 69 -0.50 -33.27 -31.13
C SER A 69 -1.01 -31.93 -31.66
N ALA A 70 -2.28 -31.57 -31.38
CA ALA A 70 -2.83 -30.26 -31.69
C ALA A 70 -2.41 -29.16 -30.68
N SER A 71 -1.89 -29.53 -29.51
CA SER A 71 -1.49 -28.59 -28.45
C SER A 71 0.01 -28.21 -28.48
N ILE A 72 0.81 -28.70 -29.44
CA ILE A 72 2.16 -28.19 -29.68
C ILE A 72 2.06 -26.92 -30.53
N VAL A 73 1.40 -25.91 -29.97
CA VAL A 73 1.65 -24.52 -30.34
C VAL A 73 3.08 -24.24 -29.91
N GLU A 74 3.88 -23.73 -30.85
CA GLU A 74 5.22 -23.19 -30.62
C GLU A 74 5.26 -22.49 -29.26
N ALA A 75 5.90 -23.13 -28.27
CA ALA A 75 6.07 -22.55 -26.96
C ALA A 75 7.05 -21.38 -27.11
N GLU A 76 6.50 -20.18 -27.32
CA GLU A 76 7.28 -18.94 -27.27
C GLU A 76 8.19 -19.00 -26.04
N ALA A 77 9.48 -18.79 -26.27
CA ALA A 77 10.48 -18.74 -25.20
C ALA A 77 9.94 -17.85 -24.06
N PRO A 78 10.00 -18.31 -22.80
CA PRO A 78 9.31 -17.63 -21.71
C PRO A 78 9.84 -16.21 -21.60
N LYS A 79 9.03 -15.23 -22.02
CA LYS A 79 9.33 -13.80 -21.84
C LYS A 79 9.69 -13.61 -20.37
N LYS A 80 10.87 -13.06 -20.12
CA LYS A 80 11.32 -12.68 -18.78
C LYS A 80 10.40 -11.55 -18.32
N ILE A 81 9.31 -11.90 -17.65
CA ILE A 81 8.34 -10.94 -17.13
C ILE A 81 9.05 -10.15 -16.03
N GLU A 82 9.36 -8.88 -16.31
CA GLU A 82 9.95 -7.98 -15.33
C GLU A 82 8.92 -7.68 -14.22
N ILE A 83 9.37 -7.60 -12.96
CA ILE A 83 8.52 -7.26 -11.80
C ILE A 83 7.72 -5.96 -12.04
N THR A 84 8.25 -5.06 -12.87
CA THR A 84 7.60 -3.82 -13.33
C THR A 84 6.25 -4.06 -14.02
N SER A 85 6.06 -5.18 -14.70
CA SER A 85 4.79 -5.53 -15.35
C SER A 85 3.68 -5.88 -14.34
N LEU A 86 4.01 -6.41 -13.15
CA LEU A 86 2.99 -6.72 -12.14
C LEU A 86 2.43 -5.47 -11.47
N PHE A 87 3.24 -4.42 -11.40
CA PHE A 87 2.96 -3.17 -10.70
C PHE A 87 2.94 -1.98 -11.66
N SER A 88 2.43 -2.18 -12.87
CA SER A 88 2.45 -1.18 -13.94
C SER A 88 1.35 -0.13 -13.75
N PRO A 89 1.69 1.14 -13.42
CA PRO A 89 0.70 2.22 -13.40
C PRO A 89 0.08 2.48 -14.77
N GLU A 90 0.74 2.05 -15.85
CA GLU A 90 0.23 2.13 -17.22
C GLU A 90 -0.89 1.12 -17.49
N GLU A 91 -1.00 0.03 -16.72
CA GLU A 91 -2.07 -0.96 -16.86
C GLU A 91 -3.19 -0.75 -15.83
N ASN A 92 -2.81 -0.41 -14.60
CA ASN A 92 -3.77 -0.23 -13.51
C ASN A 92 -3.42 0.98 -12.65
N PRO A 93 -3.64 2.21 -13.14
CA PRO A 93 -3.32 3.44 -12.40
C PRO A 93 -4.23 3.69 -11.19
N GLY A 94 -5.25 2.87 -10.96
CA GLY A 94 -6.37 3.23 -10.10
C GLY A 94 -7.30 4.24 -10.77
N SER A 95 -8.32 4.66 -10.03
CA SER A 95 -9.35 5.58 -10.53
C SER A 95 -9.97 6.42 -9.42
N GLY A 96 -10.79 7.40 -9.78
CA GLY A 96 -11.49 8.28 -8.85
C GLY A 96 -10.85 9.66 -8.75
N THR A 97 -11.29 10.42 -7.75
CA THR A 97 -10.98 11.85 -7.62
C THR A 97 -10.72 12.22 -6.16
N LEU A 98 -9.68 13.00 -5.94
CA LEU A 98 -9.45 13.74 -4.71
C LEU A 98 -9.57 15.24 -4.99
N ILE A 99 -10.08 15.98 -4.02
CA ILE A 99 -10.11 17.44 -4.01
C ILE A 99 -9.12 17.89 -2.93
N PHE A 100 -8.01 18.47 -3.38
CA PHE A 100 -6.97 19.02 -2.51
C PHE A 100 -7.11 20.53 -2.42
N THR A 101 -7.33 21.05 -1.22
CA THR A 101 -7.50 22.49 -0.96
C THR A 101 -6.29 23.05 -0.23
N GLN A 102 -5.87 24.25 -0.63
CA GLN A 102 -4.75 25.02 -0.08
C GLN A 102 -5.20 26.48 0.10
N GLY A 103 -5.60 26.85 1.32
CA GLY A 103 -6.25 28.14 1.57
C GLY A 103 -7.57 28.23 0.77
N GLU A 104 -7.67 29.20 -0.12
CA GLU A 104 -8.86 29.40 -0.98
C GLU A 104 -8.76 28.65 -2.33
N ARG A 105 -7.62 28.06 -2.65
CA ARG A 105 -7.41 27.35 -3.93
C ARG A 105 -7.76 25.87 -3.78
N GLY A 106 -8.55 25.34 -4.70
CA GLY A 106 -8.84 23.91 -4.83
C GLY A 106 -8.19 23.33 -6.09
N GLU A 107 -7.64 22.13 -5.98
CA GLU A 107 -7.08 21.34 -7.07
C GLU A 107 -7.77 19.97 -7.10
N GLU A 108 -8.31 19.61 -8.26
CA GLU A 108 -8.92 18.30 -8.48
C GLU A 108 -7.86 17.31 -9.00
N ILE A 109 -7.56 16.29 -8.21
CA ILE A 109 -6.63 15.22 -8.55
C ILE A 109 -7.43 14.02 -9.05
N LYS A 110 -7.57 13.90 -10.37
CA LYS A 110 -8.13 12.70 -11.02
C LYS A 110 -7.06 11.64 -11.18
N LEU A 111 -7.39 10.39 -10.86
CA LEU A 111 -6.56 9.21 -11.15
C LEU A 111 -7.04 8.53 -12.42
N GLY A 112 -6.10 8.00 -13.20
CA GLY A 112 -6.39 7.24 -14.43
C GLY A 112 -5.49 7.60 -15.60
N LEU A 113 -5.49 6.75 -16.63
CA LEU A 113 -4.62 6.89 -17.81
C LEU A 113 -4.79 8.24 -18.52
N GLU A 114 -6.02 8.73 -18.60
CA GLU A 114 -6.35 10.02 -19.25
C GLU A 114 -5.71 11.21 -18.51
N SER A 115 -5.84 11.22 -17.19
CA SER A 115 -5.26 12.24 -16.32
C SER A 115 -3.74 12.17 -16.24
N GLY A 116 -3.18 10.98 -16.46
CA GLY A 116 -1.77 10.71 -16.27
C GLY A 116 -1.34 10.55 -14.81
N HIS A 117 -2.27 10.49 -13.85
CA HIS A 117 -1.94 10.21 -12.45
C HIS A 117 -2.29 8.78 -12.07
N TYR A 118 -1.54 8.22 -11.13
CA TYR A 118 -1.76 6.91 -10.59
C TYR A 118 -1.77 6.90 -9.06
N ALA A 119 -2.43 5.89 -8.50
CA ALA A 119 -2.17 5.41 -7.15
C ALA A 119 -2.07 3.89 -7.16
N TYR A 120 -1.09 3.34 -6.46
CA TYR A 120 -0.99 1.90 -6.19
C TYR A 120 -0.54 1.69 -4.75
N GLY A 121 -0.85 0.52 -4.19
CA GLY A 121 -0.39 0.17 -2.85
C GLY A 121 0.20 -1.22 -2.73
N ILE A 122 1.20 -1.35 -1.85
CA ILE A 122 1.82 -2.61 -1.48
C ILE A 122 1.52 -2.86 -0.01
N VAL A 123 1.18 -4.10 0.33
CA VAL A 123 1.05 -4.55 1.71
C VAL A 123 2.16 -5.52 2.06
N PHE A 124 2.79 -5.26 3.18
CA PHE A 124 3.77 -6.16 3.78
C PHE A 124 3.60 -6.21 5.28
N ARG A 125 4.10 -7.28 5.88
CA ARG A 125 4.11 -7.44 7.33
C ARG A 125 5.33 -6.72 7.90
N SER A 126 5.19 -6.19 9.11
CA SER A 126 6.27 -5.56 9.87
C SER A 126 7.49 -6.48 10.08
N ASP A 127 7.31 -7.81 10.07
CA ASP A 127 8.40 -8.78 10.17
C ASP A 127 9.33 -8.77 8.93
N LEU A 128 8.89 -8.18 7.82
CA LEU A 128 9.71 -7.99 6.61
C LEU A 128 10.59 -6.72 6.68
N LEU A 129 10.41 -5.86 7.69
CA LEU A 129 11.28 -4.71 7.89
C LEU A 129 12.66 -5.15 8.43
N PRO A 130 13.72 -4.34 8.30
CA PRO A 130 14.99 -4.58 8.98
C PRO A 130 14.84 -4.58 10.51
N GLN A 131 15.65 -5.38 11.21
CA GLN A 131 15.57 -5.60 12.67
C GLN A 131 15.49 -4.30 13.51
N PRO A 132 16.23 -3.21 13.20
CA PRO A 132 16.13 -1.95 13.93
C PRO A 132 14.74 -1.31 13.89
N HIS A 133 13.89 -1.66 12.92
CA HIS A 133 12.57 -1.03 12.75
C HIS A 133 11.43 -1.94 13.17
N ARG A 134 11.61 -3.28 13.16
CA ARG A 134 10.55 -4.27 13.46
C ARG A 134 9.82 -4.00 14.78
N HIS A 135 10.57 -3.70 15.84
CA HIS A 135 10.02 -3.56 17.20
C HIS A 135 8.99 -2.42 17.32
N ASN A 136 9.12 -1.37 16.50
CA ASN A 136 8.22 -0.22 16.51
C ASN A 136 6.85 -0.52 15.88
N PHE A 137 6.75 -1.59 15.09
CA PHE A 137 5.53 -1.95 14.37
C PHE A 137 4.88 -3.24 14.89
N GLY A 138 5.53 -3.99 15.79
CA GLY A 138 4.97 -5.21 16.37
C GLY A 138 4.58 -6.24 15.31
N ASN A 139 3.36 -6.78 15.38
CA ASN A 139 2.79 -7.71 14.39
C ASN A 139 1.85 -7.03 13.38
N LYS A 140 2.04 -5.74 13.09
CA LYS A 140 1.16 -4.99 12.18
C LYS A 140 1.48 -5.27 10.71
N LEU A 141 0.43 -5.26 9.89
CA LEU A 141 0.53 -5.05 8.45
C LEU A 141 0.72 -3.56 8.18
N ILE A 142 1.60 -3.27 7.24
CA ILE A 142 1.91 -1.96 6.73
C ILE A 142 1.40 -1.91 5.29
N ILE A 143 0.47 -1.00 5.02
CA ILE A 143 -0.05 -0.72 3.68
C ILE A 143 0.59 0.59 3.24
N GLN A 144 1.47 0.54 2.24
CA GLN A 144 2.07 1.73 1.65
C GLN A 144 1.41 2.02 0.31
N VAL A 145 0.91 3.23 0.14
CA VAL A 145 0.28 3.73 -1.08
C VAL A 145 1.11 4.90 -1.60
N SER A 146 1.38 4.89 -2.90
CA SER A 146 2.12 5.96 -3.59
C SER A 146 1.22 6.65 -4.60
N PHE A 147 1.33 7.98 -4.69
CA PHE A 147 0.60 8.81 -5.65
C PHE A 147 1.59 9.48 -6.59
N GLY A 148 1.43 9.32 -7.90
CA GLY A 148 2.40 9.84 -8.85
C GLY A 148 1.86 10.08 -10.24
N THR A 149 2.78 10.49 -11.11
CA THR A 149 2.52 10.79 -12.51
C THR A 149 3.07 9.67 -13.39
N ILE A 150 2.25 9.14 -14.28
CA ILE A 150 2.63 8.11 -15.26
C ILE A 150 3.76 8.65 -16.14
N ARG A 151 4.74 7.79 -16.45
CA ARG A 151 5.98 8.19 -17.12
C ARG A 151 5.73 8.91 -18.46
N SER A 152 4.76 8.44 -19.24
CA SER A 152 4.39 9.03 -20.53
C SER A 152 3.78 10.44 -20.42
N LYS A 153 3.41 10.88 -19.21
CA LYS A 153 2.78 12.17 -18.90
C LYS A 153 3.63 13.04 -17.97
N LEU A 154 4.88 12.65 -17.71
CA LEU A 154 5.75 13.26 -16.70
C LEU A 154 6.29 14.65 -17.07
N VAL A 155 6.06 15.17 -18.28
CA VAL A 155 6.75 16.37 -18.82
C VAL A 155 6.73 17.55 -17.83
N GLY A 156 7.88 17.79 -17.17
CA GLY A 156 8.09 18.87 -16.20
C GLY A 156 7.44 18.67 -14.83
N ARG A 157 6.78 17.54 -14.56
CA ARG A 157 6.04 17.26 -13.31
C ARG A 157 6.81 16.34 -12.38
N VAL A 158 6.49 16.39 -11.09
CA VAL A 158 7.05 15.46 -10.11
C VAL A 158 6.59 14.01 -10.40
N PRO A 159 7.50 13.01 -10.39
CA PRO A 159 7.15 11.60 -10.61
C PRO A 159 6.23 11.03 -9.53
N GLN A 160 6.39 11.52 -8.29
CA GLN A 160 5.59 11.16 -7.15
C GLN A 160 5.28 12.42 -6.36
N PHE A 161 4.00 12.67 -6.13
CA PHE A 161 3.52 13.85 -5.41
C PHE A 161 2.85 13.47 -4.08
N GLY A 162 2.72 12.19 -3.75
CA GLY A 162 2.16 11.79 -2.47
C GLY A 162 2.54 10.40 -2.02
N ALA A 163 2.34 10.16 -0.73
CA ALA A 163 2.47 8.85 -0.12
C ALA A 163 1.55 8.74 1.11
N LEU A 164 1.02 7.55 1.34
CA LEU A 164 0.15 7.22 2.46
C LEU A 164 0.62 5.89 3.06
N THR A 165 0.82 5.85 4.37
CA THR A 165 1.17 4.62 5.10
C THR A 165 0.09 4.34 6.13
N LEU A 166 -0.51 3.15 6.05
CA LEU A 166 -1.51 2.67 7.01
C LEU A 166 -0.93 1.52 7.84
N PHE A 167 -1.34 1.48 9.10
CA PHE A 167 -1.01 0.41 10.04
C PHE A 167 -2.28 -0.34 10.39
N SER A 168 -2.29 -1.66 10.17
CA SER A 168 -3.43 -2.54 10.45
C SER A 168 -2.97 -3.85 11.08
N HIS A 169 -3.88 -4.62 11.67
CA HIS A 169 -3.61 -5.99 12.13
C HIS A 169 -3.92 -7.06 11.06
N GLY A 170 -4.66 -6.68 10.01
CA GLY A 170 -5.14 -7.56 8.95
C GLY A 170 -5.39 -6.76 7.66
N ILE A 171 -5.46 -7.45 6.52
CA ILE A 171 -6.05 -6.86 5.31
C ILE A 171 -7.52 -6.57 5.63
N PRO A 172 -8.06 -5.36 5.36
CA PRO A 172 -9.47 -5.10 5.61
C PRO A 172 -10.37 -5.97 4.72
N GLU A 173 -11.15 -6.87 5.33
CA GLU A 173 -12.15 -7.69 4.63
C GLU A 173 -13.53 -7.02 4.57
N VAL A 174 -13.73 -5.99 5.39
CA VAL A 174 -14.90 -5.11 5.46
C VAL A 174 -14.42 -3.66 5.54
N PRO A 175 -15.30 -2.66 5.29
CA PRO A 175 -14.95 -1.25 5.47
C PRO A 175 -14.33 -0.98 6.85
N ARG A 176 -13.15 -0.36 6.87
CA ARG A 176 -12.44 0.01 8.11
C ARG A 176 -12.03 1.47 8.09
N THR A 177 -12.20 2.13 9.23
CA THR A 177 -11.78 3.51 9.43
C THR A 177 -10.39 3.58 10.07
N PHE A 178 -9.52 4.38 9.47
CA PHE A 178 -8.18 4.71 9.94
C PHE A 178 -8.14 6.18 10.32
N ALA A 179 -7.69 6.49 11.53
CA ALA A 179 -7.46 7.88 11.91
C ALA A 179 -6.20 8.42 11.21
N LEU A 180 -6.33 9.55 10.52
CA LEU A 180 -5.20 10.26 9.91
C LEU A 180 -4.56 11.18 10.94
N ARG A 181 -3.25 11.04 11.17
CA ARG A 181 -2.51 11.82 12.19
C ARG A 181 -1.06 12.04 11.74
N THR A 182 -0.46 13.17 12.12
CA THR A 182 0.96 13.47 11.84
C THR A 182 1.92 12.62 12.67
N GLN A 183 1.49 12.14 13.84
CA GLN A 183 2.30 11.29 14.70
C GLN A 183 1.46 10.12 15.25
N PRO A 184 1.89 8.85 15.03
CA PRO A 184 1.36 7.75 15.81
C PRO A 184 1.82 7.96 17.26
N LYS A 185 0.89 8.18 18.20
CA LYS A 185 1.22 8.27 19.63
C LYS A 185 2.07 7.04 20.00
N SER A 186 3.35 7.24 20.32
CA SER A 186 4.39 6.18 20.37
C SER A 186 4.17 5.06 21.39
N ARG A 187 3.10 5.16 22.20
CA ARG A 187 2.68 4.15 23.18
C ARG A 187 1.22 3.73 23.06
N SER A 188 0.49 4.25 22.08
CA SER A 188 -0.93 3.95 21.95
C SER A 188 -1.13 2.60 21.28
N THR A 189 -1.84 1.73 21.99
CA THR A 189 -2.58 0.56 21.49
C THR A 189 -3.58 0.88 20.36
N ALA A 190 -3.57 2.09 19.79
CA ALA A 190 -4.35 2.47 18.62
C ALA A 190 -4.16 1.41 17.53
N LYS A 191 -5.22 0.61 17.37
CA LYS A 191 -5.22 -0.62 16.57
C LYS A 191 -5.04 -0.36 15.08
N THR A 192 -5.33 0.87 14.65
CA THR A 192 -5.27 1.34 13.26
C THR A 192 -4.90 2.82 13.21
N GLY A 193 -4.07 3.21 12.26
CA GLY A 193 -3.70 4.61 12.03
C GLY A 193 -3.11 4.80 10.65
N ALA A 194 -3.11 6.03 10.16
CA ALA A 194 -2.56 6.38 8.86
C ALA A 194 -1.78 7.69 8.92
N VAL A 195 -0.66 7.74 8.20
CA VAL A 195 0.17 8.93 7.98
C VAL A 195 0.19 9.22 6.49
N MET A 196 -0.01 10.48 6.12
CA MET A 196 -0.07 10.89 4.72
C MET A 196 0.76 12.14 4.49
N LEU A 197 1.45 12.15 3.35
CA LEU A 197 2.13 13.29 2.76
C LEU A 197 1.56 13.50 1.35
N LEU A 198 1.27 14.75 1.01
CA LEU A 198 0.79 15.13 -0.31
C LEU A 198 1.36 16.51 -0.70
N SER A 199 1.82 16.62 -1.93
CA SER A 199 2.15 17.86 -2.62
C SER A 199 1.19 18.03 -3.80
N SER A 200 1.10 19.23 -4.34
CA SER A 200 0.31 19.45 -5.55
C SER A 200 0.88 18.62 -6.71
N PRO A 201 0.08 17.84 -7.46
CA PRO A 201 0.54 17.13 -8.65
C PRO A 201 0.99 18.07 -9.77
N SER A 202 0.57 19.35 -9.71
CA SER A 202 1.03 20.42 -10.61
C SER A 202 2.43 20.96 -10.25
N SER A 203 3.05 20.48 -9.18
CA SER A 203 4.40 20.90 -8.79
C SER A 203 5.42 20.52 -9.85
N LEU A 204 6.31 21.45 -10.17
CA LEU A 204 7.36 21.25 -11.16
C LEU A 204 8.45 20.34 -10.61
N GLN A 205 9.04 19.49 -11.47
CA GLN A 205 10.13 18.61 -11.08
C GLN A 205 11.40 19.38 -10.67
N GLU A 206 11.67 20.50 -11.36
CA GLU A 206 12.84 21.37 -11.18
C GLU A 206 12.69 22.31 -9.98
N GLN A 207 12.25 21.77 -8.85
CA GLN A 207 12.20 22.48 -7.57
C GLN A 207 13.41 22.12 -6.72
N SER A 208 13.90 23.10 -5.95
CA SER A 208 14.86 22.83 -4.88
C SER A 208 14.21 21.92 -3.83
N ASP A 209 15.01 21.17 -3.06
CA ASP A 209 14.46 20.31 -2.01
C ASP A 209 13.76 21.12 -0.92
N GLU A 210 14.22 22.36 -0.67
CA GLU A 210 13.54 23.28 0.24
C GLU A 210 12.15 23.67 -0.27
N ASP A 211 12.01 23.96 -1.57
CA ASP A 211 10.71 24.29 -2.17
C ASP A 211 9.75 23.09 -2.15
N LYS A 212 10.27 21.89 -2.41
CA LYS A 212 9.48 20.64 -2.29
C LYS A 212 8.98 20.44 -0.87
N LEU A 213 9.82 20.67 0.14
CA LEU A 213 9.42 20.56 1.54
C LEU A 213 8.36 21.62 1.92
N ARG A 214 8.54 22.88 1.50
CA ARG A 214 7.60 23.98 1.76
C ARG A 214 6.23 23.74 1.13
N SER A 215 6.20 23.10 -0.04
CA SER A 215 4.98 22.76 -0.78
C SER A 215 4.35 21.42 -0.38
N SER A 216 4.96 20.70 0.57
CA SER A 216 4.44 19.42 1.08
C SER A 216 3.50 19.61 2.26
N TYR A 217 2.38 18.89 2.23
CA TYR A 217 1.38 18.88 3.28
C TYR A 217 1.30 17.51 3.94
N PHE A 218 1.03 17.52 5.24
CA PHE A 218 0.86 16.36 6.08
C PHE A 218 -0.56 16.30 6.61
N ALA A 219 -1.13 15.10 6.73
CA ALA A 219 -2.43 14.95 7.36
C ALA A 219 -2.33 15.23 8.87
N LYS A 220 -2.97 16.32 9.31
CA LYS A 220 -3.04 16.73 10.73
C LYS A 220 -4.05 15.89 11.49
N SER A 221 -5.23 15.76 10.93
CA SER A 221 -6.39 15.08 11.52
C SER A 221 -7.33 14.63 10.42
N GLY A 222 -8.22 13.70 10.74
CA GLY A 222 -9.26 13.24 9.83
C GLY A 222 -9.44 11.74 9.90
N LYS A 223 -10.13 11.22 8.91
CA LYS A 223 -10.37 9.79 8.78
C LYS A 223 -10.18 9.36 7.33
N LEU A 224 -9.76 8.11 7.20
CA LEU A 224 -9.64 7.39 5.95
C LEU A 224 -10.47 6.13 6.08
N ILE A 225 -11.46 5.95 5.22
CA ILE A 225 -12.27 4.72 5.18
C ILE A 225 -11.73 3.87 4.02
N VAL A 226 -11.37 2.63 4.33
CA VAL A 226 -10.80 1.68 3.36
C VAL A 226 -11.75 0.49 3.23
N SER A 227 -12.21 0.21 2.02
CA SER A 227 -13.17 -0.84 1.73
C SER A 227 -12.65 -1.75 0.61
N PRO A 228 -12.60 -3.08 0.80
CA PRO A 228 -12.22 -3.98 -0.29
C PRO A 228 -13.26 -3.93 -1.42
N MET A 229 -12.79 -4.07 -2.65
CA MET A 229 -13.63 -4.10 -3.84
C MET A 229 -13.32 -5.33 -4.68
N GLY A 230 -14.38 -5.93 -5.24
CA GLY A 230 -14.25 -7.04 -6.18
C GLY A 230 -13.54 -8.28 -5.61
N PRO A 231 -13.28 -9.28 -6.47
CA PRO A 231 -12.66 -10.52 -6.06
C PRO A 231 -11.15 -10.38 -5.87
N LEU A 232 -10.62 -11.14 -4.91
CA LEU A 232 -9.18 -11.36 -4.75
C LEU A 232 -8.63 -12.14 -5.95
N LYS A 233 -7.56 -11.64 -6.57
CA LYS A 233 -6.85 -12.30 -7.67
C LYS A 233 -5.45 -12.70 -7.22
N VAL A 234 -4.92 -13.80 -7.77
CA VAL A 234 -3.52 -14.18 -7.60
C VAL A 234 -2.79 -13.93 -8.91
N LEU A 235 -1.91 -12.95 -8.91
CA LEU A 235 -0.99 -12.66 -10.01
C LEU A 235 0.27 -13.51 -9.85
N SER A 236 0.83 -13.97 -10.97
CA SER A 236 2.08 -14.74 -10.97
C SER A 236 3.02 -14.17 -12.03
N THR A 237 4.28 -13.96 -11.66
CA THR A 237 5.34 -13.53 -12.59
C THR A 237 6.57 -14.40 -12.46
N GLY A 238 7.42 -14.38 -13.49
CA GLY A 238 8.66 -15.15 -13.59
C GLY A 238 8.55 -16.41 -14.44
N SER A 239 9.70 -16.88 -14.93
CA SER A 239 9.86 -18.11 -15.68
C SER A 239 10.75 -19.09 -14.92
N GLY A 240 10.38 -20.38 -14.90
CA GLY A 240 11.11 -21.44 -14.17
C GLY A 240 10.39 -21.98 -12.93
N LYS A 241 11.16 -22.56 -12.00
CA LYS A 241 10.63 -23.28 -10.81
C LYS A 241 10.10 -22.35 -9.71
N GLU A 242 10.54 -21.10 -9.66
CA GLU A 242 10.13 -20.13 -8.63
C GLU A 242 9.31 -19.01 -9.25
N LYS A 243 7.99 -19.20 -9.29
CA LYS A 243 7.05 -18.13 -9.67
C LYS A 243 6.83 -17.21 -8.47
N LEU A 244 7.01 -15.91 -8.66
CA LEU A 244 6.61 -14.91 -7.67
C LEU A 244 5.09 -14.78 -7.72
N LYS A 245 4.41 -14.95 -6.59
CA LYS A 245 2.95 -14.86 -6.51
C LYS A 245 2.55 -13.69 -5.63
N PHE A 246 1.64 -12.86 -6.14
CA PHE A 246 1.06 -11.74 -5.41
C PHE A 246 -0.46 -11.84 -5.42
N ASN A 247 -1.05 -11.66 -4.26
CA ASN A 247 -2.46 -11.34 -4.13
C ASN A 247 -2.68 -9.91 -4.61
N ALA A 248 -3.76 -9.68 -5.35
CA ALA A 248 -4.15 -8.38 -5.86
C ALA A 248 -5.66 -8.18 -5.68
N GLN A 249 -6.05 -7.05 -5.09
CA GLN A 249 -7.44 -6.68 -4.93
C GLN A 249 -7.55 -5.14 -4.95
N PRO A 250 -8.52 -4.56 -5.68
CA PRO A 250 -8.80 -3.13 -5.59
C PRO A 250 -9.47 -2.79 -4.26
N PHE A 251 -9.19 -1.60 -3.76
CA PHE A 251 -9.78 -1.05 -2.54
C PHE A 251 -10.25 0.38 -2.81
N GLU A 252 -11.43 0.72 -2.31
CA GLU A 252 -11.89 2.12 -2.25
C GLU A 252 -11.29 2.77 -1.00
N PHE A 253 -10.66 3.93 -1.21
CA PHE A 253 -10.14 4.80 -0.18
C PHE A 253 -10.94 6.10 -0.21
N HIS A 254 -11.68 6.37 0.87
CA HIS A 254 -12.43 7.61 1.07
C HIS A 254 -11.72 8.48 2.10
N PHE A 255 -11.23 9.63 1.65
CA PHE A 255 -10.47 10.59 2.46
C PHE A 255 -11.38 11.70 2.97
N GLU A 256 -11.25 12.01 4.26
CA GLU A 256 -11.78 13.22 4.88
C GLU A 256 -10.70 13.74 5.83
N ALA A 257 -9.80 14.60 5.34
CA ALA A 257 -8.58 15.00 6.06
C ALA A 257 -8.38 16.51 6.12
N SER A 258 -7.96 17.00 7.29
CA SER A 258 -7.35 18.32 7.43
C SER A 258 -5.84 18.18 7.25
N MET A 259 -5.29 18.99 6.36
CA MET A 259 -3.88 18.97 5.99
C MET A 259 -3.17 20.19 6.58
N MET A 260 -1.88 20.06 6.89
CA MET A 260 -1.03 21.14 7.39
C MET A 260 0.35 21.10 6.76
N THR A 261 1.02 22.24 6.68
CA THR A 261 2.46 22.33 6.36
C THR A 261 3.19 22.93 7.56
N PRO A 262 4.34 22.38 7.98
CA PRO A 262 5.11 22.95 9.10
C PRO A 262 5.76 24.30 8.74
N PHE A 263 5.81 24.65 7.46
CA PHE A 263 6.43 25.89 6.97
C PHE A 263 5.46 27.07 6.94
N ASN A 264 4.15 26.81 6.98
CA ASN A 264 3.13 27.86 7.01
C ASN A 264 1.86 27.41 7.74
N ASN A 265 1.81 27.69 9.04
CA ASN A 265 0.69 27.32 9.90
C ASN A 265 -0.62 28.09 9.62
N GLN A 266 -0.55 29.16 8.81
CA GLN A 266 -1.73 29.96 8.44
C GLN A 266 -2.48 29.36 7.26
N VAL A 267 -1.79 28.61 6.39
CA VAL A 267 -2.41 27.95 5.25
C VAL A 267 -3.04 26.64 5.72
N LYS A 268 -4.37 26.67 5.88
CA LYS A 268 -5.16 25.46 6.10
C LYS A 268 -5.25 24.70 4.79
N GLY A 269 -4.96 23.41 4.84
CA GLY A 269 -5.22 22.51 3.72
C GLY A 269 -6.32 21.51 4.06
N GLY A 270 -6.94 20.94 3.04
CA GLY A 270 -7.93 19.89 3.17
C GLY A 270 -7.79 18.88 2.04
N LEU A 271 -8.12 17.62 2.31
CA LEU A 271 -8.20 16.57 1.31
C LEU A 271 -9.50 15.81 1.50
N ASP A 272 -10.31 15.78 0.46
CA ASP A 272 -11.59 15.08 0.44
C ASP A 272 -11.75 14.29 -0.86
N GLY A 273 -12.48 13.18 -0.83
CA GLY A 273 -12.83 12.44 -2.04
C GLY A 273 -12.51 10.95 -1.98
N LYS A 274 -12.77 10.27 -3.10
CA LYS A 274 -12.76 8.81 -3.20
C LYS A 274 -11.92 8.35 -4.36
N ILE A 275 -11.06 7.38 -4.10
CA ILE A 275 -10.23 6.73 -5.12
C ILE A 275 -10.20 5.22 -4.94
N ASN A 276 -10.03 4.52 -6.05
CA ASN A 276 -9.89 3.08 -6.11
C ASN A 276 -8.43 2.76 -6.42
N ILE A 277 -7.80 2.00 -5.52
CA ILE A 277 -6.37 1.71 -5.56
C ILE A 277 -6.19 0.19 -5.61
N PRO A 278 -5.43 -0.36 -6.56
CA PRO A 278 -5.02 -1.74 -6.49
C PRO A 278 -4.00 -1.93 -5.35
N LEU A 279 -4.32 -2.83 -4.42
CA LEU A 279 -3.40 -3.28 -3.38
C LEU A 279 -2.83 -4.64 -3.73
N TYR A 280 -1.51 -4.79 -3.50
CA TYR A 280 -0.77 -6.00 -3.81
C TYR A 280 -0.01 -6.51 -2.58
N TRP A 281 -0.01 -7.82 -2.33
CA TRP A 281 0.73 -8.41 -1.21
C TRP A 281 1.22 -9.82 -1.52
N PRO A 282 2.32 -10.28 -0.90
CA PRO A 282 2.97 -11.51 -1.31
C PRO A 282 2.10 -12.73 -0.94
N ALA A 283 1.94 -13.65 -1.89
CA ALA A 283 1.16 -14.88 -1.73
C ALA A 283 2.05 -16.13 -1.53
N ASN A 284 3.37 -16.02 -1.69
CA ASN A 284 4.33 -17.08 -1.43
C ASN A 284 5.66 -16.56 -0.87
N THR A 285 6.53 -17.47 -0.41
CA THR A 285 7.82 -17.14 0.21
C THR A 285 8.73 -16.31 -0.69
N ALA A 286 8.89 -16.69 -1.96
CA ALA A 286 9.75 -15.96 -2.90
C ALA A 286 9.30 -14.49 -3.08
N ALA A 287 7.99 -14.21 -3.15
CA ALA A 287 7.48 -12.84 -3.20
C ALA A 287 7.70 -12.08 -1.88
N ARG A 288 7.67 -12.77 -0.73
CA ARG A 288 7.98 -12.16 0.58
C ARG A 288 9.46 -11.77 0.69
N GLU A 289 10.36 -12.62 0.21
CA GLU A 289 11.81 -12.36 0.19
C GLU A 289 12.11 -11.15 -0.69
N LEU A 290 11.57 -11.10 -1.90
CA LEU A 290 11.71 -9.93 -2.78
C LEU A 290 11.27 -8.62 -2.11
N LEU A 291 10.11 -8.60 -1.43
CA LEU A 291 9.66 -7.40 -0.73
C LEU A 291 10.54 -7.03 0.46
N THR A 292 11.14 -8.03 1.12
CA THR A 292 12.10 -7.82 2.22
C THR A 292 13.36 -7.15 1.67
N ASP A 293 13.90 -7.64 0.55
CA ASP A 293 15.07 -7.07 -0.09
C ASP A 293 14.84 -5.63 -0.56
N LEU A 294 13.68 -5.37 -1.17
CA LEU A 294 13.29 -4.00 -1.57
C LEU A 294 13.15 -3.07 -0.36
N ALA A 295 12.59 -3.55 0.75
CA ALA A 295 12.47 -2.78 1.98
C ALA A 295 13.83 -2.47 2.62
N ILE A 296 14.75 -3.46 2.65
CA ILE A 296 16.13 -3.28 3.14
C ILE A 296 16.85 -2.23 2.30
N GLN A 297 16.88 -2.41 0.97
CA GLN A 297 17.54 -1.47 0.05
C GLN A 297 17.01 -0.05 0.20
N SER A 298 15.69 0.09 0.40
CA SER A 298 15.06 1.38 0.59
C SER A 298 15.44 2.08 1.88
N LEU A 299 15.74 1.33 2.94
CA LEU A 299 16.06 1.89 4.25
C LEU A 299 17.56 2.15 4.39
N ASP A 300 18.40 1.28 3.84
CA ASP A 300 19.86 1.44 3.87
C ASP A 300 20.33 2.63 3.02
N ASP A 301 19.69 2.88 1.87
CA ASP A 301 19.99 4.04 0.99
C ASP A 301 19.66 5.40 1.66
N THR A 302 18.95 5.43 2.79
CA THR A 302 18.62 6.70 3.49
C THR A 302 19.75 7.27 4.33
N GLY A 303 20.85 6.53 4.54
CA GLY A 303 21.94 6.95 5.42
C GLY A 303 21.50 7.23 6.86
N ALA A 304 20.32 6.75 7.26
CA ALA A 304 19.80 6.94 8.60
C ALA A 304 20.74 6.22 9.59
N PRO A 305 21.29 6.91 10.59
CA PRO A 305 22.15 6.26 11.57
C PRO A 305 21.34 5.15 12.28
N PRO A 306 21.96 3.99 12.55
CA PRO A 306 21.28 2.92 13.28
C PRO A 306 20.71 3.48 14.57
N GLN A 307 19.39 3.39 14.75
CA GLN A 307 18.73 3.84 15.97
C GLN A 307 19.35 3.06 17.14
N ARG A 308 19.91 3.78 18.13
CA ARG A 308 20.45 3.14 19.33
C ARG A 308 19.30 2.33 19.97
N PRO A 309 19.52 1.07 20.35
CA PRO A 309 18.50 0.35 21.09
C PRO A 309 18.11 1.16 22.32
N PRO A 310 16.82 1.19 22.70
CA PRO A 310 16.38 1.93 23.86
C PRO A 310 17.23 1.50 25.06
N ALA A 311 17.83 2.46 25.75
CA ALA A 311 18.67 2.19 26.91
C ALA A 311 17.89 1.30 27.86
N SER A 312 18.43 0.12 28.16
CA SER A 312 17.79 -0.83 29.06
C SER A 312 17.50 -0.11 30.38
N THR A 313 16.22 0.12 30.67
CA THR A 313 15.81 0.77 31.92
C THR A 313 16.45 -0.01 33.07
N PRO A 314 17.25 0.63 33.94
CA PRO A 314 17.88 -0.08 35.04
C PRO A 314 16.78 -0.70 35.89
N ARG A 315 16.81 -2.04 36.01
CA ARG A 315 15.95 -2.76 36.95
C ARG A 315 16.20 -2.17 38.34
N ARG A 316 15.27 -1.37 38.85
CA ARG A 316 15.24 -1.03 40.27
C ARG A 316 15.11 -2.35 41.03
N ARG A 317 16.13 -2.66 41.83
CA ARG A 317 16.09 -3.71 42.85
C ARG A 317 15.31 -3.21 44.05
#